data_AF-A0AAW4V4R1-F1
#
_entry.id   AF-A0AAW4V4R1-F1
#
_cell.length_a   1.000
_cell.length_b   1.000
_cell.length_c   1.000
_cell.angle_alpha   90.00
_cell.angle_beta   90.00
_cell.angle_gamma   90.00
#
_symmetry.space_group_name_H-M   'P 1'
#
loop_
_entity.id
_entity.type
_entity.pdbx_description
1 polymer ?
#
loop_
_entity_poly.entity_id
_entity_poly.type
_entity_poly.pdbx_seq_one_letter_code
_entity_poly.pdbx_strand_id
1 'polypeptide(L)'
;MYRQNRNKKYLENLGQEENYCLTVDCYPGVDDEIFDLIKEICKPDFVIKSEDVFYEKDELNKMMTPFLTEDRVRGVIYYGKMDDFIDDIKLAQYQSLASHKGRVLVYGVGASYIHKGDTLIYCDLARWEIQLRYRKGMPNFKQDNDDEDVLKKIKRSFFIEWRIADKHKMDIFENIDYFLDSNQEGNPKIVTGNALRSALKKTTQRPFRLVPYFDPGVWGGQWMKKNCSLDEKQNNYAWSFDGVPEENSLYFRFGDTRIEIPVMD
;
A
#
# COMPACT_ATOMS: atom_id res chain seq x y z
N MET A 1 18.04 -16.18 -1.30
CA MET A 1 18.90 -16.12 -0.09
C MET A 1 19.69 -14.81 0.06
N TYR A 2 20.52 -14.36 -0.90
CA TYR A 2 21.30 -13.11 -0.72
C TYR A 2 20.49 -11.79 -0.64
N ARG A 3 19.28 -11.72 -1.21
CA ARG A 3 18.43 -10.49 -1.20
C ARG A 3 17.63 -10.29 0.10
N GLN A 4 17.14 -11.36 0.72
CA GLN A 4 16.46 -11.31 2.03
C GLN A 4 17.37 -10.70 3.11
N ASN A 5 18.68 -10.95 3.05
CA ASN A 5 19.65 -10.46 4.04
C ASN A 5 19.82 -8.92 4.09
N ARG A 6 19.52 -8.17 3.02
CA ARG A 6 19.80 -6.72 3.01
C ARG A 6 18.65 -5.89 3.60
N ASN A 7 17.39 -6.26 3.33
CA ASN A 7 16.24 -5.65 4.02
C ASN A 7 16.28 -5.97 5.52
N LYS A 8 16.65 -7.21 5.84
CA LYS A 8 16.83 -7.64 7.23
C LYS A 8 17.82 -6.75 7.96
N LYS A 9 18.96 -6.40 7.36
CA LYS A 9 19.97 -5.53 7.98
C LYS A 9 19.50 -4.11 8.31
N TYR A 10 18.59 -3.52 7.52
CA TYR A 10 18.01 -2.21 7.85
C TYR A 10 16.99 -2.31 8.97
N LEU A 11 16.15 -3.34 8.94
CA LEU A 11 15.07 -3.55 9.91
C LEU A 11 15.58 -4.12 11.26
N GLU A 12 16.65 -4.93 11.25
CA GLU A 12 17.23 -5.59 12.43
C GLU A 12 17.73 -4.59 13.48
N ASN A 13 18.15 -3.41 13.04
CA ASN A 13 18.60 -2.34 13.92
C ASN A 13 17.46 -1.40 14.37
N LEU A 14 16.25 -1.52 13.80
CA LEU A 14 15.10 -0.70 14.17
C LEU A 14 14.34 -1.30 15.34
N GLY A 15 13.97 -0.46 16.29
CA GLY A 15 13.13 -0.84 17.43
C GLY A 15 13.76 -1.79 18.44
N GLN A 16 15.09 -1.78 18.55
CA GLN A 16 15.82 -2.52 19.60
C GLN A 16 15.94 -1.73 20.91
N GLU A 17 15.56 -0.45 20.92
CA GLU A 17 15.65 0.42 22.09
C GLU A 17 14.52 0.14 23.10
N GLU A 18 14.80 0.35 24.39
CA GLU A 18 13.77 0.31 25.44
C GLU A 18 12.89 1.56 25.32
N ASN A 19 11.57 1.36 25.20
CA ASN A 19 10.57 2.41 24.93
C ASN A 19 10.70 3.00 23.52
N TYR A 20 10.28 2.21 22.53
CA TYR A 20 10.36 2.58 21.12
C TYR A 20 9.06 2.23 20.41
N CYS A 21 8.54 3.17 19.64
CA CYS A 21 7.34 3.00 18.84
C CYS A 21 7.70 2.94 17.35
N LEU A 22 7.56 1.76 16.75
CA LEU A 22 7.64 1.60 15.30
C LEU A 22 6.25 1.77 14.70
N THR A 23 6.09 2.74 13.80
CA THR A 23 4.86 2.88 13.02
C THR A 23 5.09 2.38 11.60
N VAL A 24 4.28 1.43 11.16
CA VAL A 24 4.24 0.91 9.79
C VAL A 24 2.89 1.25 9.18
N ASP A 25 2.85 2.37 8.46
CA ASP A 25 1.64 2.84 7.77
C ASP A 25 1.58 2.24 6.37
N CYS A 26 0.44 1.64 6.03
CA CYS A 26 0.28 0.85 4.81
C CYS A 26 -0.72 1.50 3.86
N TYR A 27 -0.43 1.45 2.57
CA TYR A 27 -1.45 1.68 1.56
C TYR A 27 -2.47 0.51 1.55
N PRO A 28 -3.77 0.75 1.27
CA PRO A 28 -4.74 -0.34 1.12
C PRO A 28 -4.27 -1.38 0.10
N GLY A 29 -4.28 -2.66 0.49
CA GLY A 29 -3.85 -3.78 -0.35
C GLY A 29 -2.42 -4.28 -0.11
N VAL A 30 -1.67 -3.64 0.79
CA VAL A 30 -0.47 -4.26 1.39
C VAL A 30 -0.86 -5.57 2.09
N ASP A 31 -0.05 -6.61 1.90
CA ASP A 31 -0.31 -7.96 2.37
C ASP A 31 0.21 -8.17 3.81
N ASP A 32 -0.41 -9.10 4.53
CA ASP A 32 -0.04 -9.44 5.91
C ASP A 32 1.37 -10.04 6.04
N GLU A 33 2.00 -10.51 4.95
CA GLU A 33 3.41 -10.93 4.99
C GLU A 33 4.36 -9.85 5.54
N ILE A 34 4.02 -8.56 5.31
CA ILE A 34 4.81 -7.43 5.80
C ILE A 34 4.66 -7.31 7.31
N PHE A 35 3.45 -7.53 7.84
CA PHE A 35 3.21 -7.55 9.26
C PHE A 35 4.04 -8.64 9.95
N ASP A 36 3.98 -9.86 9.44
CA ASP A 36 4.71 -10.99 10.01
C ASP A 36 6.22 -10.78 9.94
N LEU A 37 6.73 -10.27 8.82
CA LEU A 37 8.14 -9.93 8.66
C LEU A 37 8.60 -8.89 9.69
N ILE A 38 7.85 -7.79 9.85
CA ILE A 38 8.21 -6.72 10.79
C ILE A 38 8.11 -7.22 12.23
N LYS A 39 7.07 -7.99 12.55
CA LYS A 39 6.87 -8.56 13.88
C LYS A 39 7.99 -9.55 14.25
N GLU A 40 8.45 -10.37 13.32
CA GLU A 40 9.57 -11.30 13.54
C GLU A 40 10.88 -10.54 13.83
N ILE A 41 11.12 -9.44 13.13
CA ILE A 41 12.35 -8.64 13.25
C ILE A 41 12.35 -7.78 14.52
N CYS A 42 11.29 -6.99 14.73
CA CYS A 42 11.24 -6.00 15.81
C CYS A 42 10.84 -6.61 17.16
N LYS A 43 10.15 -7.76 17.14
CA LYS A 43 9.67 -8.48 18.35
C LYS A 43 9.02 -7.53 19.37
N PRO A 44 8.00 -6.76 18.97
CA PRO A 44 7.40 -5.76 19.84
C PRO A 44 6.74 -6.41 21.07
N ASP A 45 6.69 -5.66 22.16
CA ASP A 45 5.99 -6.07 23.39
C ASP A 45 4.47 -5.91 23.20
N PHE A 46 4.05 -4.90 22.42
CA PHE A 46 2.65 -4.63 22.10
C PHE A 46 2.46 -4.35 20.61
N VAL A 47 1.36 -4.84 20.05
CA VAL A 47 0.95 -4.55 18.67
C VAL A 47 -0.39 -3.84 18.71
N ILE A 48 -0.49 -2.73 17.98
CA ILE A 48 -1.73 -2.00 17.73
C ILE A 48 -2.01 -2.10 16.22
N LYS A 49 -3.15 -2.68 15.85
CA LYS A 49 -3.59 -2.70 14.45
C LYS A 49 -4.43 -1.46 14.18
N SER A 50 -4.08 -0.71 13.14
CA SER A 50 -4.78 0.55 12.85
C SER A 50 -6.25 0.34 12.47
N GLU A 51 -6.61 -0.83 11.95
CA GLU A 51 -8.00 -1.19 11.65
C GLU A 51 -8.94 -1.12 12.86
N ASP A 52 -8.40 -1.17 14.08
CA ASP A 52 -9.18 -1.10 15.32
C ASP A 52 -9.74 0.30 15.58
N VAL A 53 -9.15 1.37 15.01
CA VAL A 53 -9.67 2.74 15.17
C VAL A 53 -10.72 3.12 14.14
N PHE A 54 -10.89 2.35 13.07
CA PHE A 54 -11.92 2.63 12.07
C PHE A 54 -13.30 2.19 12.56
N TYR A 55 -14.35 2.81 11.99
CA TYR A 55 -15.69 2.29 12.15
C TYR A 55 -15.79 0.82 11.70
N GLU A 56 -16.74 0.08 12.26
CA GLU A 56 -16.95 -1.31 11.87
C GLU A 56 -17.46 -1.42 10.44
N LYS A 57 -17.27 -2.61 9.86
CA LYS A 57 -17.59 -2.96 8.47
C LYS A 57 -18.94 -2.39 7.99
N ASP A 58 -20.01 -2.59 8.76
CA ASP A 58 -21.37 -2.20 8.35
C ASP A 58 -21.56 -0.68 8.32
N GLU A 59 -20.96 0.04 9.26
CA GLU A 59 -21.03 1.51 9.26
C GLU A 59 -20.15 2.07 8.13
N LEU A 60 -18.96 1.51 7.88
CA LEU A 60 -18.16 1.87 6.70
C LEU A 60 -18.95 1.67 5.40
N ASN A 61 -19.63 0.54 5.26
CA ASN A 61 -20.45 0.25 4.08
C ASN A 61 -21.58 1.27 3.91
N LYS A 62 -22.27 1.61 5.00
CA LYS A 62 -23.32 2.63 5.00
C LYS A 62 -22.78 4.01 4.62
N MET A 63 -21.61 4.41 5.15
CA MET A 63 -20.96 5.68 4.82
C MET A 63 -20.49 5.74 3.36
N MET A 64 -20.03 4.62 2.81
CA MET A 64 -19.50 4.53 1.45
C MET A 64 -20.57 4.33 0.37
N THR A 65 -21.73 3.76 0.72
CA THR A 65 -22.83 3.44 -0.22
C THR A 65 -23.24 4.61 -1.13
N PRO A 66 -23.39 5.85 -0.64
CA PRO A 66 -23.77 7.00 -1.48
C PRO A 66 -22.79 7.28 -2.63
N PHE A 67 -21.53 6.85 -2.49
CA PHE A 67 -20.47 7.07 -3.47
C PHE A 67 -20.29 5.88 -4.40
N LEU A 68 -20.82 4.70 -4.04
CA LEU A 68 -20.71 3.54 -4.90
C LEU A 68 -21.80 3.55 -5.97
N THR A 69 -23.04 3.92 -5.71
CA THR A 69 -24.14 3.81 -6.72
C THR A 69 -24.40 2.36 -7.18
N GLU A 70 -25.53 2.14 -7.86
CA GLU A 70 -25.95 0.82 -8.34
C GLU A 70 -25.25 0.37 -9.64
N ASP A 71 -24.53 1.26 -10.34
CA ASP A 71 -23.80 0.89 -11.55
C ASP A 71 -22.70 -0.13 -11.24
N ARG A 72 -22.44 -1.11 -12.10
CA ARG A 72 -21.44 -2.14 -11.80
C ARG A 72 -20.02 -1.60 -11.60
N VAL A 73 -19.65 -0.54 -12.32
CA VAL A 73 -18.26 -0.02 -12.39
C VAL A 73 -18.16 1.43 -11.95
N ARG A 74 -19.18 2.25 -12.20
CA ARG A 74 -19.16 3.69 -11.93
C ARG A 74 -19.59 4.02 -10.50
N GLY A 75 -18.89 4.96 -9.89
CA GLY A 75 -19.23 5.59 -8.63
C GLY A 75 -19.07 7.12 -8.71
N VAL A 76 -19.15 7.75 -7.55
CA VAL A 76 -18.90 9.18 -7.35
C VAL A 76 -17.61 9.32 -6.53
N ILE A 77 -16.68 10.16 -6.99
CA ILE A 77 -15.41 10.37 -6.27
C ILE A 77 -15.70 10.92 -4.88
N TYR A 78 -15.17 10.25 -3.86
CA TYR A 78 -15.19 10.73 -2.49
C TYR A 78 -14.12 11.81 -2.29
N TYR A 79 -14.56 13.01 -1.94
CA TYR A 79 -13.67 14.16 -1.72
C TYR A 79 -13.28 14.36 -0.25
N GLY A 80 -13.79 13.54 0.66
CA GLY A 80 -13.39 13.53 2.07
C GLY A 80 -11.98 12.97 2.29
N LYS A 81 -11.69 12.64 3.54
CA LYS A 81 -10.38 12.22 4.02
C LYS A 81 -10.52 10.93 4.83
N MET A 82 -9.39 10.38 5.28
CA MET A 82 -9.38 9.11 6.00
C MET A 82 -9.96 9.23 7.41
N ASP A 83 -9.79 10.39 8.05
CA ASP A 83 -10.38 10.78 9.33
C ASP A 83 -11.91 10.66 9.35
N ASP A 84 -12.58 10.91 8.22
CA ASP A 84 -14.04 10.72 8.10
C ASP A 84 -14.49 9.27 8.42
N PHE A 85 -13.60 8.28 8.32
CA PHE A 85 -13.88 6.86 8.59
C PHE A 85 -13.30 6.34 9.91
N ILE A 86 -12.66 7.21 10.70
CA ILE A 86 -12.05 6.87 11.98
C ILE A 86 -13.02 7.24 13.11
N ASP A 87 -13.13 6.36 14.10
CA ASP A 87 -13.86 6.62 15.34
C ASP A 87 -12.93 7.38 16.31
N ASP A 88 -13.24 8.66 16.55
CA ASP A 88 -12.44 9.55 17.40
C ASP A 88 -12.25 9.02 18.83
N ILE A 89 -13.24 8.30 19.36
CA ILE A 89 -13.17 7.74 20.73
C ILE A 89 -12.14 6.60 20.73
N LYS A 90 -12.22 5.68 19.76
CA LYS A 90 -11.24 4.61 19.64
C LYS A 90 -9.85 5.17 19.34
N LEU A 91 -9.74 6.15 18.44
CA LEU A 91 -8.49 6.80 18.10
C LEU A 91 -7.79 7.36 19.35
N ALA A 92 -8.51 8.12 20.18
CA ALA A 92 -7.96 8.67 21.41
C ALA A 92 -7.50 7.59 22.41
N GLN A 93 -8.25 6.48 22.50
CA GLN A 93 -7.86 5.34 23.34
C GLN A 93 -6.55 4.69 22.86
N TYR A 94 -6.43 4.42 21.56
CA TYR A 94 -5.24 3.79 20.99
C TYR A 94 -4.04 4.74 20.93
N GLN A 95 -4.23 6.05 20.79
CA GLN A 95 -3.18 7.06 20.95
C GLN A 95 -2.58 7.03 22.36
N SER A 96 -3.44 6.94 23.38
CA SER A 96 -3.00 6.79 24.78
C SER A 96 -2.25 5.46 24.99
N LEU A 97 -2.75 4.36 24.41
CA LEU A 97 -2.11 3.05 24.50
C LEU A 97 -0.72 3.05 23.84
N ALA A 98 -0.58 3.66 22.65
CA ALA A 98 0.69 3.72 21.92
C ALA A 98 1.78 4.53 22.66
N SER A 99 1.38 5.41 23.58
CA SER A 99 2.29 6.22 24.42
C SER A 99 2.83 5.47 25.65
N HIS A 100 2.52 4.18 25.81
CA HIS A 100 2.98 3.37 26.94
C HIS A 100 4.46 2.96 26.83
N LYS A 101 5.04 2.54 27.96
CA LYS A 101 6.42 2.03 28.03
C LYS A 101 6.55 0.67 27.35
N GLY A 102 7.71 0.43 26.73
CA GLY A 102 8.02 -0.79 25.98
C GLY A 102 8.11 -0.57 24.46
N ARG A 103 8.32 -1.66 23.72
CA ARG A 103 8.41 -1.64 22.26
C ARG A 103 7.02 -1.83 21.65
N VAL A 104 6.51 -0.81 21.00
CA VAL A 104 5.19 -0.80 20.39
C VAL A 104 5.33 -0.87 18.87
N LEU A 105 4.54 -1.74 18.24
CA LEU A 105 4.35 -1.74 16.79
C LEU A 105 2.93 -1.26 16.48
N VAL A 106 2.82 -0.13 15.81
CA VAL A 106 1.55 0.34 15.24
C VAL A 106 1.54 0.01 13.75
N TYR A 107 0.59 -0.80 13.28
CA TYR A 107 0.62 -1.37 11.94
C TYR A 107 -0.73 -1.28 11.23
N GLY A 108 -0.72 -0.86 9.96
CA GLY A 108 -1.85 -0.97 9.05
C GLY A 108 -2.14 0.33 8.30
N VAL A 109 -3.30 0.39 7.63
CA VAL A 109 -3.74 1.57 6.90
C VAL A 109 -4.03 2.72 7.87
N GLY A 110 -3.38 3.87 7.68
CA GLY A 110 -3.58 5.03 8.56
C GLY A 110 -2.95 4.87 9.94
N ALA A 111 -1.98 3.97 10.11
CA ALA A 111 -1.30 3.74 11.38
C ALA A 111 -0.73 5.02 12.00
N SER A 112 -0.29 5.99 11.20
CA SER A 112 0.27 7.24 11.70
C SER A 112 -0.75 8.19 12.33
N TYR A 113 -2.06 7.95 12.18
CA TYR A 113 -3.09 8.63 12.96
C TYR A 113 -3.00 8.26 14.45
N ILE A 114 -2.63 7.03 14.76
CA ILE A 114 -2.51 6.54 16.14
C ILE A 114 -1.20 7.02 16.76
N HIS A 115 -0.08 6.88 16.07
CA HIS A 115 1.20 7.36 16.56
C HIS A 115 2.15 7.57 15.39
N LYS A 116 2.88 8.69 15.36
CA LYS A 116 3.87 8.95 14.30
C LYS A 116 5.06 8.00 14.36
N GLY A 117 5.32 7.44 15.54
CA GLY A 117 6.45 6.57 15.81
C GLY A 117 7.75 7.35 16.02
N ASP A 118 8.72 6.69 16.62
CA ASP A 118 10.13 7.10 16.59
C ASP A 118 10.75 6.80 15.22
N THR A 119 10.14 5.88 14.48
CA THR A 119 10.41 5.65 13.06
C THR A 119 9.11 5.33 12.33
N LEU A 120 8.94 6.00 11.19
CA LEU A 120 7.82 5.80 10.28
C LEU A 120 8.28 5.04 9.02
N ILE A 121 7.79 3.81 8.89
CA ILE A 121 7.87 3.04 7.65
C ILE A 121 6.56 3.22 6.91
N TYR A 122 6.62 3.64 5.65
CA TYR A 122 5.46 3.66 4.76
C TYR A 122 5.56 2.50 3.77
N CYS A 123 4.56 1.62 3.78
CA CYS A 123 4.48 0.46 2.90
C CYS A 123 3.50 0.71 1.76
N ASP A 124 3.96 0.52 0.52
CA ASP A 124 3.18 0.86 -0.67
C ASP A 124 3.35 -0.18 -1.79
N LEU A 125 2.47 -0.09 -2.78
CA LEU A 125 2.41 -0.93 -3.97
C LEU A 125 1.64 -0.24 -5.09
N ALA A 126 1.96 -0.59 -6.33
CA ALA A 126 1.24 -0.12 -7.51
C ALA A 126 -0.22 -0.61 -7.47
N ARG A 127 -1.15 0.21 -7.93
CA ARG A 127 -2.57 -0.19 -7.96
C ARG A 127 -2.83 -1.37 -8.85
N TRP A 128 -2.02 -1.55 -9.90
CA TRP A 128 -2.06 -2.76 -10.71
C TRP A 128 -1.85 -4.02 -9.86
N GLU A 129 -0.90 -4.02 -8.93
CA GLU A 129 -0.68 -5.14 -8.02
C GLU A 129 -1.88 -5.34 -7.07
N ILE A 130 -2.50 -4.25 -6.57
CA ILE A 130 -3.74 -4.35 -5.77
C ILE A 130 -4.85 -5.05 -6.56
N GLN A 131 -5.03 -4.70 -7.84
CA GLN A 131 -6.01 -5.35 -8.71
C GLN A 131 -5.71 -6.84 -8.89
N LEU A 132 -4.44 -7.21 -9.06
CA LEU A 132 -4.02 -8.61 -9.14
C LEU A 132 -4.32 -9.37 -7.84
N ARG A 133 -4.12 -8.74 -6.68
CA ARG A 133 -4.47 -9.31 -5.37
C ARG A 133 -5.98 -9.49 -5.21
N TYR A 134 -6.80 -8.54 -5.65
CA TYR A 134 -8.26 -8.71 -5.68
C TYR A 134 -8.69 -9.90 -6.54
N ARG A 135 -8.03 -10.12 -7.69
CA ARG A 135 -8.28 -11.31 -8.53
C ARG A 135 -7.86 -12.63 -7.87
N LYS A 136 -6.91 -12.58 -6.92
CA LYS A 136 -6.52 -13.72 -6.07
C LYS A 136 -7.41 -13.92 -4.84
N GLY A 137 -8.38 -13.04 -4.60
CA GLY A 137 -9.34 -13.16 -3.50
C GLY A 137 -9.15 -12.17 -2.35
N MET A 138 -8.14 -11.30 -2.37
CA MET A 138 -7.94 -10.30 -1.30
C MET A 138 -9.21 -9.44 -1.10
N PRO A 139 -9.66 -9.21 0.14
CA PRO A 139 -10.79 -8.33 0.41
C PRO A 139 -10.39 -6.85 0.33
N ASN A 140 -11.39 -5.96 0.26
CA ASN A 140 -11.19 -4.54 0.50
C ASN A 140 -10.84 -4.27 1.97
N PHE A 141 -10.34 -3.07 2.26
CA PHE A 141 -9.95 -2.70 3.62
C PHE A 141 -11.11 -2.86 4.62
N LYS A 142 -10.87 -3.65 5.67
CA LYS A 142 -11.83 -3.97 6.75
C LYS A 142 -13.16 -4.53 6.22
N GLN A 143 -13.09 -5.37 5.18
CA GLN A 143 -14.22 -6.10 4.61
C GLN A 143 -13.93 -7.60 4.55
N ASP A 144 -14.97 -8.38 4.39
CA ASP A 144 -15.02 -9.85 4.23
C ASP A 144 -15.64 -10.19 2.86
N ASN A 145 -15.24 -9.44 1.83
CA ASN A 145 -15.79 -9.52 0.49
C ASN A 145 -14.89 -10.30 -0.47
N ASP A 146 -14.17 -11.31 0.02
CA ASP A 146 -13.20 -12.13 -0.71
C ASP A 146 -13.76 -12.66 -2.05
N ASP A 147 -15.02 -13.07 -2.06
CA ASP A 147 -15.72 -13.62 -3.23
C ASP A 147 -16.49 -12.57 -4.08
N GLU A 148 -16.43 -11.28 -3.73
CA GLU A 148 -17.13 -10.24 -4.48
C GLU A 148 -16.51 -10.01 -5.87
N ASP A 149 -17.34 -9.62 -6.85
CA ASP A 149 -16.90 -9.19 -8.17
C ASP A 149 -15.73 -8.20 -8.06
N VAL A 150 -14.59 -8.57 -8.64
CA VAL A 150 -13.36 -7.78 -8.64
C VAL A 150 -13.61 -6.35 -9.11
N LEU A 151 -14.53 -6.13 -10.06
CA LEU A 151 -14.86 -4.77 -10.51
C LEU A 151 -15.54 -3.93 -9.43
N LYS A 152 -16.34 -4.53 -8.54
CA LYS A 152 -16.91 -3.84 -7.37
C LYS A 152 -15.84 -3.49 -6.34
N LYS A 153 -14.88 -4.40 -6.11
CA LYS A 153 -13.72 -4.12 -5.24
C LYS A 153 -12.89 -2.95 -5.74
N ILE A 154 -12.56 -2.97 -7.04
CA ILE A 154 -11.83 -1.90 -7.72
C ILE A 154 -12.63 -0.59 -7.66
N LYS A 155 -13.93 -0.64 -7.90
CA LYS A 155 -14.80 0.55 -7.81
C LYS A 155 -14.74 1.17 -6.41
N ARG A 156 -14.90 0.37 -5.34
CA ARG A 156 -14.76 0.87 -3.97
C ARG A 156 -13.41 1.54 -3.74
N SER A 157 -12.33 0.88 -4.14
CA SER A 157 -11.01 1.44 -3.94
C SER A 157 -10.77 2.70 -4.77
N PHE A 158 -11.14 2.69 -6.05
CA PHE A 158 -10.92 3.80 -6.97
C PHE A 158 -11.67 5.08 -6.58
N PHE A 159 -12.94 4.95 -6.21
CA PHE A 159 -13.78 6.10 -5.88
C PHE A 159 -13.59 6.58 -4.44
N ILE A 160 -13.10 5.73 -3.52
CA ILE A 160 -13.04 6.02 -2.08
C ILE A 160 -11.66 5.71 -1.49
N GLU A 161 -11.32 4.42 -1.31
CA GLU A 161 -10.20 4.02 -0.44
C GLU A 161 -8.84 4.56 -0.91
N TRP A 162 -8.57 4.47 -2.21
CA TRP A 162 -7.36 5.02 -2.80
C TRP A 162 -7.32 6.54 -2.71
N ARG A 163 -8.48 7.22 -2.77
CA ARG A 163 -8.55 8.69 -2.69
C ARG A 163 -8.20 9.20 -1.30
N ILE A 164 -8.69 8.54 -0.26
CA ILE A 164 -8.36 8.90 1.12
C ILE A 164 -6.93 8.46 1.47
N ALA A 165 -6.46 7.32 0.96
CA ALA A 165 -5.10 6.84 1.18
C ALA A 165 -4.05 7.73 0.49
N ASP A 166 -4.31 8.19 -0.73
CA ASP A 166 -3.43 9.13 -1.43
C ASP A 166 -3.27 10.44 -0.65
N LYS A 167 -4.38 11.01 -0.16
CA LYS A 167 -4.36 12.25 0.65
C LYS A 167 -3.57 12.06 1.94
N HIS A 168 -3.84 10.96 2.65
CA HIS A 168 -3.11 10.61 3.86
C HIS A 168 -1.60 10.48 3.60
N LYS A 169 -1.23 9.74 2.54
CA LYS A 169 0.16 9.58 2.12
C LYS A 169 0.84 10.92 1.85
N MET A 170 0.17 11.82 1.12
CA MET A 170 0.68 13.17 0.85
C MET A 170 0.94 13.96 2.16
N ASP A 171 0.04 13.87 3.14
CA ASP A 171 0.17 14.58 4.41
C ASP A 171 1.38 14.10 5.25
N ILE A 172 1.77 12.83 5.12
CA ILE A 172 2.87 12.24 5.88
C ILE A 172 4.18 12.09 5.09
N PHE A 173 4.18 12.33 3.78
CA PHE A 173 5.26 11.94 2.86
C PHE A 173 6.65 12.44 3.26
N GLU A 174 6.73 13.68 3.74
CA GLU A 174 7.99 14.30 4.19
C GLU A 174 8.54 13.69 5.48
N ASN A 175 7.66 13.09 6.29
CA ASN A 175 8.01 12.48 7.58
C ASN A 175 8.35 10.99 7.47
N ILE A 176 8.20 10.39 6.28
CA ILE A 176 8.54 8.98 6.06
C ILE A 176 10.06 8.80 6.22
N ASP A 177 10.47 7.97 7.17
CA ASP A 177 11.87 7.59 7.40
C ASP A 177 12.31 6.50 6.43
N TYR A 178 11.44 5.53 6.17
CA TYR A 178 11.67 4.45 5.23
C TYR A 178 10.45 4.17 4.36
N PHE A 179 10.68 3.98 3.07
CA PHE A 179 9.68 3.50 2.13
C PHE A 179 9.90 2.02 1.85
N LEU A 180 8.85 1.22 2.00
CA LEU A 180 8.83 -0.21 1.75
C LEU A 180 7.97 -0.50 0.51
N ASP A 181 8.63 -0.95 -0.56
CA ASP A 181 8.01 -1.48 -1.77
C ASP A 181 7.56 -2.93 -1.52
N SER A 182 6.25 -3.14 -1.58
CA SER A 182 5.60 -4.44 -1.38
C SER A 182 4.99 -5.03 -2.65
N ASN A 183 5.38 -4.54 -3.84
CA ASN A 183 4.80 -5.00 -5.12
C ASN A 183 5.05 -6.49 -5.40
N GLN A 184 6.13 -7.06 -4.86
CA GLN A 184 6.50 -8.45 -5.11
C GLN A 184 6.39 -9.28 -3.82
N GLU A 185 5.39 -10.16 -3.78
CA GLU A 185 5.17 -11.16 -2.74
C GLU A 185 6.47 -11.92 -2.41
N GLY A 186 6.77 -12.07 -1.12
CA GLY A 186 7.96 -12.72 -0.57
C GLY A 186 9.28 -11.97 -0.80
N ASN A 187 9.25 -10.80 -1.44
CA ASN A 187 10.42 -10.00 -1.76
C ASN A 187 10.17 -8.49 -1.57
N PRO A 188 9.76 -8.05 -0.37
CA PRO A 188 9.66 -6.62 -0.06
C PRO A 188 11.03 -5.95 -0.21
N LYS A 189 11.05 -4.64 -0.47
CA LYS A 189 12.30 -3.88 -0.61
C LYS A 189 12.19 -2.55 0.09
N ILE A 190 13.25 -2.16 0.80
CA ILE A 190 13.23 -0.93 1.60
C ILE A 190 14.30 0.06 1.15
N VAL A 191 13.97 1.34 1.25
CA VAL A 191 14.88 2.48 1.02
C VAL A 191 14.58 3.57 2.05
N THR A 192 15.55 4.45 2.35
CA THR A 192 15.28 5.61 3.20
C THR A 192 14.38 6.61 2.48
N GLY A 193 13.50 7.29 3.21
CA GLY A 193 12.62 8.32 2.67
C GLY A 193 13.39 9.47 2.02
N ASN A 194 14.54 9.85 2.59
CA ASN A 194 15.42 10.87 1.99
C ASN A 194 15.96 10.46 0.61
N ALA A 195 16.33 9.18 0.44
CA ALA A 195 16.78 8.68 -0.85
C ALA A 195 15.62 8.61 -1.86
N LEU A 196 14.42 8.21 -1.42
CA LEU A 196 13.21 8.24 -2.25
C LEU A 196 12.87 9.66 -2.73
N ARG A 197 12.71 10.61 -1.80
CA ARG A 197 12.43 12.03 -2.12
C ARG A 197 13.49 12.62 -3.05
N SER A 198 14.75 12.27 -2.85
CA SER A 198 15.84 12.66 -3.75
C SER A 198 15.71 12.05 -5.16
N ALA A 199 15.26 10.81 -5.28
CA ALA A 199 15.03 10.16 -6.57
C ALA A 199 13.84 10.80 -7.31
N LEU A 200 12.73 11.07 -6.61
CA LEU A 200 11.57 11.77 -7.17
C LEU A 200 11.97 13.16 -7.69
N LYS A 201 12.67 13.97 -6.88
CA LYS A 201 13.17 15.29 -7.30
C LYS A 201 14.09 15.24 -8.53
N LYS A 202 14.91 14.20 -8.68
CA LYS A 202 15.76 14.03 -9.87
C LYS A 202 14.97 13.59 -11.10
N THR A 203 13.87 12.89 -10.89
CA THR A 203 12.99 12.36 -11.95
C THR A 203 12.18 13.48 -12.58
N THR A 204 11.70 14.44 -11.80
CA THR A 204 10.96 15.62 -12.31
C THR A 204 11.80 16.55 -13.20
N GLN A 205 13.12 16.37 -13.23
CA GLN A 205 14.07 17.20 -13.98
C GLN A 205 14.49 16.59 -15.33
N ARG A 206 13.91 15.47 -15.74
CA ARG A 206 14.26 14.77 -16.99
C ARG A 206 13.07 13.96 -17.52
N PRO A 207 13.07 13.58 -18.81
CA PRO A 207 12.09 12.62 -19.30
C PRO A 207 12.18 11.29 -18.53
N PHE A 208 11.04 10.73 -18.17
CA PHE A 208 10.90 9.40 -17.58
C PHE A 208 9.78 8.63 -18.30
N ARG A 209 9.74 7.31 -18.09
CA ARG A 209 8.69 6.45 -18.62
C ARG A 209 8.07 5.66 -17.46
N LEU A 210 6.77 5.45 -17.53
CA LEU A 210 6.06 4.63 -16.56
C LEU A 210 6.38 3.15 -16.79
N VAL A 211 6.23 2.32 -15.76
CA VAL A 211 6.30 0.87 -15.91
C VAL A 211 4.98 0.42 -16.56
N PRO A 212 5.01 -0.11 -17.80
CA PRO A 212 3.79 -0.59 -18.43
C PRO A 212 3.33 -1.90 -17.77
N TYR A 213 2.02 -2.12 -17.73
CA TYR A 213 1.45 -3.42 -17.39
C TYR A 213 0.58 -3.97 -18.52
N PHE A 214 0.39 -5.28 -18.50
CA PHE A 214 -0.27 -6.02 -19.57
C PHE A 214 -1.34 -6.93 -18.98
N ASP A 215 -2.56 -6.81 -19.48
CA ASP A 215 -3.71 -7.55 -18.94
C ASP A 215 -4.23 -8.59 -19.95
N PRO A 216 -4.34 -9.87 -19.54
CA PRO A 216 -5.10 -10.87 -20.30
C PRO A 216 -6.56 -10.46 -20.52
N GLY A 217 -7.14 -10.89 -21.64
CA GLY A 217 -8.54 -10.56 -21.90
C GLY A 217 -9.13 -11.29 -23.10
N VAL A 218 -10.45 -11.38 -23.16
CA VAL A 218 -11.15 -12.20 -24.17
C VAL A 218 -10.80 -11.84 -25.63
N TRP A 219 -10.38 -10.60 -25.90
CA TRP A 219 -10.06 -10.11 -27.25
C TRP A 219 -8.55 -10.02 -27.50
N GLY A 220 -7.75 -10.66 -26.64
CA GLY A 220 -6.30 -10.60 -26.69
C GLY A 220 -5.64 -11.49 -27.74
N GLY A 221 -4.40 -11.15 -28.08
CA GLY A 221 -3.57 -11.86 -29.05
C GLY A 221 -2.27 -12.43 -28.47
N GLN A 222 -1.45 -13.01 -29.35
CA GLN A 222 -0.14 -13.61 -29.00
C GLN A 222 1.04 -12.65 -29.22
N TRP A 223 0.83 -11.51 -29.91
CA TRP A 223 1.92 -10.62 -30.31
C TRP A 223 2.70 -10.07 -29.11
N MET A 224 2.00 -9.62 -28.06
CA MET A 224 2.65 -9.06 -26.87
C MET A 224 3.48 -10.11 -26.11
N LYS A 225 3.08 -11.39 -26.10
CA LYS A 225 3.87 -12.47 -25.49
C LYS A 225 5.24 -12.59 -26.13
N LYS A 226 5.26 -12.58 -27.47
CA LYS A 226 6.49 -12.75 -28.27
C LYS A 226 7.42 -11.54 -28.23
N ASN A 227 6.87 -10.33 -28.06
CA ASN A 227 7.63 -9.08 -28.24
C ASN A 227 7.87 -8.30 -26.94
N CYS A 228 7.06 -8.52 -25.89
CA CYS A 228 7.11 -7.76 -24.64
C CYS A 228 7.62 -8.58 -23.44
N SER A 229 8.19 -9.77 -23.67
CA SER A 229 8.72 -10.66 -22.61
C SER A 229 7.70 -10.98 -21.51
N LEU A 230 6.47 -11.31 -21.91
CA LEU A 230 5.37 -11.62 -20.99
C LEU A 230 5.27 -13.12 -20.69
N ASP A 231 4.46 -13.48 -19.70
CA ASP A 231 4.24 -14.88 -19.32
C ASP A 231 3.61 -15.66 -20.49
N GLU A 232 4.36 -16.62 -21.02
CA GLU A 232 3.92 -17.46 -22.14
C GLU A 232 2.76 -18.38 -21.77
N LYS A 233 2.52 -18.62 -20.47
CA LYS A 233 1.43 -19.47 -19.99
C LYS A 233 0.06 -18.79 -20.05
N GLN A 234 0.01 -17.45 -20.12
CA GLN A 234 -1.27 -16.75 -20.29
C GLN A 234 -1.87 -17.05 -21.66
N ASN A 235 -3.19 -17.26 -21.72
CA ASN A 235 -3.89 -17.59 -22.95
C ASN A 235 -3.65 -16.52 -24.02
N ASN A 236 -3.76 -15.25 -23.65
CA ASN A 236 -3.51 -14.10 -24.50
C ASN A 236 -3.25 -12.85 -23.65
N TYR A 237 -2.92 -11.74 -24.30
CA TYR A 237 -2.95 -10.40 -23.70
C TYR A 237 -3.82 -9.48 -24.56
N ALA A 238 -4.76 -8.78 -23.94
CA ALA A 238 -5.68 -7.87 -24.62
C ALA A 238 -5.30 -6.41 -24.45
N TRP A 239 -4.68 -6.06 -23.33
CA TRP A 239 -4.37 -4.68 -22.99
C TRP A 239 -2.89 -4.49 -22.73
N SER A 240 -2.39 -3.33 -23.15
CA SER A 240 -1.06 -2.80 -22.85
C SER A 240 -1.27 -1.38 -22.34
N PHE A 241 -1.10 -1.18 -21.05
CA PHE A 241 -1.29 0.11 -20.41
C PHE A 241 0.07 0.76 -20.14
N ASP A 242 0.37 1.79 -20.92
CA ASP A 242 1.53 2.66 -20.78
C ASP A 242 1.02 4.10 -20.80
N GLY A 243 1.08 4.79 -19.66
CA GLY A 243 0.58 6.17 -19.54
C GLY A 243 -0.77 6.32 -18.83
N VAL A 244 -1.11 5.42 -17.90
CA VAL A 244 -2.22 5.55 -16.94
C VAL A 244 -1.61 5.81 -15.55
N PRO A 245 -1.29 7.07 -15.20
CA PRO A 245 -0.59 7.40 -13.95
C PRO A 245 -1.26 6.83 -12.70
N GLU A 246 -2.58 6.73 -12.69
CA GLU A 246 -3.34 6.18 -11.57
C GLU A 246 -3.04 4.72 -11.29
N GLU A 247 -2.58 3.94 -12.27
CA GLU A 247 -2.36 2.50 -12.14
C GLU A 247 -0.90 2.06 -12.34
N ASN A 248 -0.14 2.84 -13.10
CA ASN A 248 1.27 2.57 -13.37
C ASN A 248 2.18 2.91 -12.17
N SER A 249 3.42 2.44 -12.26
CA SER A 249 4.49 2.69 -11.29
C SER A 249 5.74 3.27 -11.96
N LEU A 250 6.74 3.62 -11.16
CA LEU A 250 8.09 3.98 -11.56
C LEU A 250 9.10 3.01 -10.95
N TYR A 251 10.17 2.72 -11.69
CA TYR A 251 11.33 2.01 -11.16
C TYR A 251 12.47 2.96 -10.82
N PHE A 252 12.92 2.91 -9.56
CA PHE A 252 14.15 3.55 -9.12
C PHE A 252 15.20 2.52 -8.73
N ARG A 253 16.45 2.79 -9.10
CA ARG A 253 17.61 1.93 -8.77
C ARG A 253 18.46 2.60 -7.69
N PHE A 254 18.58 1.94 -6.54
CA PHE A 254 19.45 2.33 -5.43
C PHE A 254 20.50 1.23 -5.21
N GLY A 255 21.70 1.41 -5.78
CA GLY A 255 22.70 0.34 -5.83
C GLY A 255 22.15 -0.88 -6.57
N ASP A 256 22.09 -2.04 -5.90
CA ASP A 256 21.52 -3.27 -6.46
C ASP A 256 19.99 -3.38 -6.31
N THR A 257 19.38 -2.51 -5.50
CA THR A 257 17.95 -2.59 -5.15
C THR A 257 17.12 -1.80 -6.15
N ARG A 258 16.10 -2.44 -6.75
CA ARG A 258 15.10 -1.77 -7.60
C ARG A 258 13.80 -1.60 -6.84
N ILE A 259 13.49 -0.37 -6.47
CA ILE A 259 12.24 0.03 -5.82
C ILE A 259 11.19 0.33 -6.89
N GLU A 260 9.98 -0.16 -6.67
CA GLU A 260 8.78 0.18 -7.42
C GLU A 260 7.87 1.06 -6.57
N ILE A 261 7.43 2.19 -7.11
CA ILE A 261 6.57 3.16 -6.43
C ILE A 261 5.43 3.58 -7.37
N PRO A 262 4.20 3.81 -6.89
CA PRO A 262 3.12 4.35 -7.73
C PRO A 262 3.52 5.67 -8.40
N VAL A 263 3.02 5.93 -9.61
CA VAL A 263 3.32 7.18 -10.35
C VAL A 263 2.68 8.41 -9.70
N MET A 264 1.64 8.20 -8.89
CA MET A 264 0.92 9.26 -8.19
C MET A 264 1.70 9.92 -7.03
N ASP A 265 2.93 9.46 -6.76
CA ASP A 265 3.80 9.87 -5.65
C ASP A 265 4.89 10.85 -6.10
#